data_AF-A0A3D3DP33-F1
#
_entry.id   AF-A0A3D3DP33-F1
#
_cell.length_a   1.000
_cell.length_b   1.000
_cell.length_c   1.000
_cell.angle_alpha   90.00
_cell.angle_beta   90.00
_cell.angle_gamma   90.00
#
_symmetry.space_group_name_H-M   'P 1'
#
loop_
_entity.id
_entity.type
_entity.pdbx_description
1 polymer ?
#
loop_
_entity_poly.entity_id
_entity_poly.type
_entity_poly.pdbx_seq_one_letter_code
_entity_poly.pdbx_strand_id
1 'polypeptide(L)'
;PKSALPADKAQAYAAQAELVSLLSIHSGRPAGYKVGCTNATARQMLALDSPFSGRCFEKELSASPATIDAGTLHMIGIEPEIAVRIGKDLAPSKNWQRADVIDHIEAVMPSVEVVESRFSSWPLMGFLSAIADNGVHRHLVLGNPVENWSADSIEQTAVTLTANGITVREGVASNVDGGPFGVVAW
;
A
#
# COMPACT_ATOMS: atom_id res chain seq x y z
N PRO A 1 1.11 -7.00 -24.60
CA PRO A 1 2.12 -7.80 -25.35
C PRO A 1 3.49 -7.67 -24.68
N LYS A 2 4.40 -8.64 -24.81
CA LYS A 2 5.71 -8.59 -24.14
C LYS A 2 6.51 -7.33 -24.47
N SER A 3 6.39 -6.81 -25.69
CA SER A 3 7.04 -5.58 -26.16
C SER A 3 6.53 -4.30 -25.49
N ALA A 4 5.40 -4.35 -24.78
CA ALA A 4 4.83 -3.22 -24.05
C ALA A 4 5.10 -3.30 -22.53
N LEU A 5 5.81 -4.33 -22.06
CA LEU A 5 6.18 -4.43 -20.66
C LEU A 5 7.33 -3.45 -20.35
N PRO A 6 7.33 -2.81 -19.17
CA PRO A 6 8.44 -1.92 -18.79
C PRO A 6 9.75 -2.71 -18.69
N ALA A 7 10.84 -2.12 -19.19
CA ALA A 7 12.18 -2.71 -19.13
C ALA A 7 12.90 -2.44 -17.79
N ASP A 8 12.52 -1.37 -17.09
CA ASP A 8 13.13 -0.94 -15.83
C ASP A 8 12.11 -0.21 -14.93
N LYS A 9 12.53 0.13 -13.70
CA LYS A 9 11.70 0.83 -12.72
C LYS A 9 11.25 2.21 -13.22
N ALA A 10 12.08 2.92 -13.99
CA ALA A 10 11.74 4.25 -14.49
C ALA A 10 10.58 4.18 -15.49
N GLN A 11 10.64 3.24 -16.43
CA GLN A 11 9.53 2.98 -17.37
C GLN A 11 8.27 2.49 -16.63
N ALA A 12 8.42 1.67 -15.59
CA ALA A 12 7.29 1.18 -14.82
C ALA A 12 6.57 2.32 -14.08
N TYR A 13 7.30 3.20 -13.40
CA TYR A 13 6.74 4.38 -12.74
C TYR A 13 6.20 5.42 -13.74
N ALA A 14 6.80 5.54 -14.93
CA ALA A 14 6.24 6.38 -15.99
C ALA A 14 4.87 5.83 -16.48
N ALA A 15 4.77 4.53 -16.71
CA ALA A 15 3.51 3.87 -17.07
C ALA A 15 2.47 4.01 -15.95
N GLN A 16 2.89 3.87 -14.69
CA GLN A 16 2.03 4.10 -13.53
C GLN A 16 1.51 5.54 -13.49
N ALA A 17 2.35 6.55 -13.76
CA ALA A 17 1.95 7.95 -13.76
C ALA A 17 0.86 8.21 -14.82
N GLU A 18 1.01 7.65 -16.02
CA GLU A 18 -0.02 7.72 -17.07
C GLU A 18 -1.32 7.00 -16.65
N LEU A 19 -1.21 5.80 -16.10
CA LEU A 19 -2.37 5.07 -15.57
C LEU A 19 -3.08 5.89 -14.49
N VAL A 20 -2.34 6.50 -13.57
CA VAL A 20 -2.88 7.34 -12.49
C VAL A 20 -3.59 8.56 -13.05
N SER A 21 -3.05 9.20 -14.07
CA SER A 21 -3.69 10.32 -14.78
C SER A 21 -5.04 9.91 -15.38
N LEU A 22 -5.08 8.75 -16.05
CA LEU A 22 -6.31 8.21 -16.65
C LEU A 22 -7.35 7.84 -15.59
N LEU A 23 -6.94 7.16 -14.51
CA LEU A 23 -7.85 6.76 -13.43
C LEU A 23 -8.38 7.97 -12.67
N SER A 24 -7.61 9.05 -12.53
CA SER A 24 -8.01 10.25 -11.77
C SER A 24 -9.30 10.88 -12.29
N ILE A 25 -9.59 10.73 -13.58
CA ILE A 25 -10.83 11.22 -14.22
C ILE A 25 -12.08 10.60 -13.54
N HIS A 26 -11.99 9.33 -13.14
CA HIS A 26 -13.11 8.59 -12.57
C HIS A 26 -12.98 8.40 -11.06
N SER A 27 -11.79 8.08 -10.56
CA SER A 27 -11.50 7.78 -9.15
C SER A 27 -11.22 9.02 -8.28
N GLY A 28 -11.18 10.22 -8.87
CA GLY A 28 -10.83 11.46 -8.17
C GLY A 28 -9.32 11.67 -8.09
N ARG A 29 -8.86 12.71 -7.40
CA ARG A 29 -7.41 12.96 -7.30
C ARG A 29 -6.73 11.91 -6.42
N PRO A 30 -5.43 11.65 -6.62
CA PRO A 30 -4.64 10.88 -5.68
C PRO A 30 -4.66 11.50 -4.27
N ALA A 31 -4.91 10.69 -3.26
CA ALA A 31 -5.09 11.06 -1.85
C ALA A 31 -4.04 10.45 -0.91
N GLY A 32 -3.23 9.51 -1.40
CA GLY A 32 -2.23 8.84 -0.58
C GLY A 32 -1.36 7.87 -1.36
N TYR A 33 -0.50 7.18 -0.64
CA TYR A 33 0.35 6.13 -1.17
C TYR A 33 0.07 4.81 -0.44
N LYS A 34 0.26 3.72 -1.17
CA LYS A 34 0.47 2.39 -0.60
C LYS A 34 1.92 2.00 -0.87
N VAL A 35 2.51 1.17 -0.02
CA VAL A 35 3.84 0.60 -0.25
C VAL A 35 3.76 -0.91 -0.16
N GLY A 36 4.07 -1.59 -1.27
CA GLY A 36 4.07 -3.04 -1.36
C GLY A 36 5.47 -3.62 -1.24
N CYS A 37 5.54 -4.94 -0.97
CA CYS A 37 6.80 -5.70 -0.85
C CYS A 37 7.75 -5.19 0.24
N THR A 38 7.16 -4.78 1.35
CA THR A 38 7.82 -4.23 2.53
C THR A 38 8.38 -5.30 3.47
N ASN A 39 8.54 -6.54 3.04
CA ASN A 39 9.25 -7.56 3.84
C ASN A 39 9.98 -8.57 2.95
N ALA A 40 11.02 -9.20 3.50
CA ALA A 40 11.88 -10.12 2.78
C ALA A 40 11.13 -11.33 2.20
N THR A 41 10.12 -11.85 2.90
CA THR A 41 9.32 -12.99 2.44
C THR A 41 8.48 -12.61 1.21
N ALA A 42 7.80 -11.47 1.23
CA ALA A 42 7.04 -10.96 0.10
C ALA A 42 7.96 -10.70 -1.10
N ARG A 43 9.15 -10.15 -0.86
CA ARG A 43 10.18 -9.96 -1.89
C ARG A 43 10.65 -11.28 -2.49
N GLN A 44 10.94 -12.29 -1.68
CA GLN A 44 11.31 -13.62 -2.18
C GLN A 44 10.19 -14.27 -3.00
N MET A 45 8.95 -14.23 -2.50
CA MET A 45 7.79 -14.79 -3.18
C MET A 45 7.55 -14.15 -4.56
N LEU A 46 7.84 -12.84 -4.68
CA LEU A 46 7.63 -12.06 -5.89
C LEU A 46 8.90 -11.83 -6.71
N ALA A 47 10.01 -12.49 -6.36
CA ALA A 47 11.33 -12.35 -6.98
C ALA A 47 11.76 -10.88 -7.13
N LEU A 48 11.66 -10.14 -6.03
CA LEU A 48 11.79 -8.69 -5.92
C LEU A 48 12.97 -8.27 -5.04
N ASP A 49 13.62 -7.16 -5.38
CA ASP A 49 14.78 -6.63 -4.66
C ASP A 49 14.49 -5.38 -3.81
N SER A 50 13.30 -4.78 -3.96
CA SER A 50 12.93 -3.50 -3.35
C SER A 50 11.41 -3.42 -3.15
N PRO A 51 10.94 -2.62 -2.18
CA PRO A 51 9.55 -2.18 -2.13
C PRO A 51 9.16 -1.37 -3.39
N PHE A 52 7.85 -1.19 -3.58
CA PHE A 52 7.28 -0.31 -4.60
C PHE A 52 6.11 0.50 -4.05
N SER A 53 5.80 1.65 -4.68
CA SER A 53 4.66 2.47 -4.28
C SER A 53 3.51 2.46 -5.29
N GLY A 54 2.29 2.56 -4.76
CA GLY A 54 1.05 2.81 -5.50
C GLY A 54 0.42 4.14 -5.07
N ARG A 55 -0.56 4.62 -5.83
CA ARG A 55 -1.38 5.79 -5.51
C ARG A 55 -2.77 5.32 -5.09
N CYS A 56 -3.24 5.81 -3.95
CA CYS A 56 -4.62 5.64 -3.49
C CYS A 56 -5.44 6.86 -3.93
N PHE A 57 -6.67 6.67 -4.39
CA PHE A 57 -7.52 7.75 -4.90
C PHE A 57 -8.65 8.08 -3.92
N GLU A 58 -9.11 9.34 -3.89
CA GLU A 58 -10.15 9.78 -2.94
C GLU A 58 -11.41 8.91 -2.94
N LYS A 59 -11.89 8.47 -4.11
CA LYS A 59 -13.10 7.64 -4.21
C LYS A 59 -12.87 6.15 -3.93
N GLU A 60 -11.61 5.74 -3.78
CA GLU A 60 -11.18 4.38 -3.43
C GLU A 60 -10.80 4.27 -1.95
N LEU A 61 -11.06 5.34 -1.18
CA LEU A 61 -10.96 5.33 0.27
C LEU A 61 -12.36 5.16 0.89
N SER A 62 -12.48 4.33 1.92
CA SER A 62 -13.71 4.22 2.70
C SER A 62 -13.40 4.15 4.19
N ALA A 63 -14.28 4.75 5.01
CA ALA A 63 -14.22 4.56 6.44
C ALA A 63 -14.81 3.20 6.83
N SER A 64 -14.23 2.55 7.83
CA SER A 64 -14.77 1.33 8.43
C SER A 64 -16.02 1.63 9.27
N PRO A 65 -17.07 0.78 9.24
CA PRO A 65 -17.20 -0.40 8.37
C PRO A 65 -17.54 -0.02 6.93
N ALA A 66 -17.01 -0.79 5.97
CA ALA A 66 -17.28 -0.61 4.55
C ALA A 66 -17.79 -1.90 3.91
N THR A 67 -18.61 -1.77 2.87
CA THR A 67 -19.03 -2.88 2.00
C THR A 67 -18.54 -2.59 0.60
N ILE A 68 -17.82 -3.55 0.01
CA ILE A 68 -17.25 -3.47 -1.34
C ILE A 68 -17.96 -4.52 -2.19
N ASP A 69 -18.47 -4.13 -3.35
CA ASP A 69 -19.11 -5.05 -4.28
C ASP A 69 -18.06 -5.91 -5.00
N ALA A 70 -17.93 -7.16 -4.58
CA ALA A 70 -17.04 -8.13 -5.18
C ALA A 70 -17.33 -8.39 -6.67
N GLY A 71 -18.55 -8.13 -7.16
CA GLY A 71 -18.89 -8.24 -8.58
C GLY A 71 -18.19 -7.22 -9.47
N THR A 72 -17.63 -6.15 -8.87
CA THR A 72 -16.79 -5.15 -9.56
C THR A 72 -15.31 -5.50 -9.57
N LEU A 73 -14.95 -6.64 -8.96
CA LEU A 73 -13.59 -7.13 -8.83
C LEU A 73 -13.45 -8.43 -9.62
N HIS A 74 -12.32 -8.62 -10.30
CA HIS A 74 -11.99 -9.86 -11.00
C HIS A 74 -11.03 -10.74 -10.20
N MET A 75 -10.33 -10.16 -9.22
CA MET A 75 -9.53 -10.87 -8.23
C MET A 75 -9.49 -10.09 -6.92
N ILE A 76 -9.38 -10.79 -5.79
CA ILE A 76 -9.43 -10.18 -4.47
C ILE A 76 -8.28 -10.71 -3.62
N GLY A 77 -7.34 -9.84 -3.28
CA GLY A 77 -6.45 -10.01 -2.14
C GLY A 77 -6.82 -9.04 -1.03
N ILE A 78 -6.62 -9.45 0.22
CA ILE A 78 -6.92 -8.66 1.41
C ILE A 78 -5.64 -8.57 2.24
N GLU A 79 -5.17 -7.35 2.48
CA GLU A 79 -3.95 -7.08 3.23
C GLU A 79 -4.29 -6.19 4.45
N PRO A 80 -4.04 -6.67 5.68
CA PRO A 80 -4.16 -5.84 6.87
C PRO A 80 -2.92 -4.96 7.01
N GLU A 81 -3.12 -3.66 7.16
CA GLU A 81 -2.05 -2.66 7.10
C GLU A 81 -2.17 -1.63 8.24
N ILE A 82 -1.07 -0.96 8.57
CA ILE A 82 -1.06 0.25 9.39
C ILE A 82 -0.96 1.46 8.46
N ALA A 83 -2.06 2.21 8.33
CA ALA A 83 -2.06 3.46 7.60
C ALA A 83 -1.54 4.59 8.49
N VAL A 84 -0.72 5.48 7.93
CA VAL A 84 -0.28 6.70 8.59
C VAL A 84 -0.90 7.92 7.91
N ARG A 85 -1.34 8.89 8.70
CA ARG A 85 -1.75 10.21 8.22
C ARG A 85 -0.59 11.17 8.40
N ILE A 86 -0.12 11.74 7.30
CA ILE A 86 0.93 12.77 7.31
C ILE A 86 0.28 14.12 7.64
N GLY A 87 0.70 14.76 8.73
CA GLY A 87 0.25 16.08 9.16
C GLY A 87 1.17 17.22 8.74
N LYS A 88 2.42 16.91 8.38
CA LYS A 88 3.41 17.88 7.90
C LYS A 88 4.09 17.35 6.65
N ASP A 89 4.22 18.20 5.63
CA ASP A 89 4.79 17.82 4.34
C ASP A 89 6.17 17.15 4.47
N LEU A 90 6.35 16.06 3.72
CA LEU A 90 7.62 15.38 3.54
C LEU A 90 8.28 15.89 2.24
N ALA A 91 9.29 16.74 2.36
CA ALA A 91 10.04 17.29 1.23
C ALA A 91 10.74 16.19 0.39
N PRO A 92 10.53 16.14 -0.94
CA PRO A 92 11.13 15.12 -1.81
C PRO A 92 12.67 15.17 -1.89
N SER A 93 13.29 16.32 -1.61
CA SER A 93 14.74 16.50 -1.69
C SER A 93 15.48 15.99 -0.46
N LYS A 94 14.77 15.61 0.61
CA LYS A 94 15.37 15.10 1.85
C LYS A 94 15.50 13.58 1.77
N ASN A 95 16.64 13.06 2.20
CA ASN A 95 16.79 11.63 2.48
C ASN A 95 16.16 11.34 3.85
N TRP A 96 14.91 10.89 3.87
CA TRP A 96 14.16 10.66 5.10
C TRP A 96 14.71 9.46 5.87
N GLN A 97 14.72 9.59 7.19
CA GLN A 97 15.05 8.49 8.12
C GLN A 97 13.82 8.17 8.96
N ARG A 98 13.71 6.93 9.43
CA ARG A 98 12.61 6.46 10.31
C ARG A 98 12.34 7.44 11.47
N ALA A 99 13.39 7.92 12.13
CA ALA A 99 13.26 8.83 13.26
C ALA A 99 12.69 10.21 12.86
N ASP A 100 12.98 10.67 11.64
CA ASP A 100 12.59 11.99 11.16
C ASP A 100 11.13 12.05 10.73
N VAL A 101 10.58 10.96 10.20
CA VAL A 101 9.19 10.95 9.69
C VAL A 101 8.15 10.90 10.81
N ILE A 102 8.53 10.42 12.00
CA ILE A 102 7.64 10.33 13.17
C ILE A 102 7.04 11.71 13.50
N ASP A 103 7.85 12.77 13.48
CA ASP A 103 7.42 14.14 13.79
C ASP A 103 6.48 14.77 12.73
N HIS A 104 6.31 14.08 11.60
CA HIS A 104 5.46 14.48 10.48
C HIS A 104 4.13 13.72 10.45
N ILE A 105 3.96 12.70 11.29
CA ILE A 105 2.74 11.89 11.34
C ILE A 105 1.77 12.51 12.35
N GLU A 106 0.54 12.72 11.91
CA GLU A 106 -0.56 13.25 12.73
C GLU A 106 -1.27 12.12 13.47
N ALA A 107 -1.56 11.03 12.76
CA ALA A 107 -2.32 9.91 13.28
C ALA A 107 -1.93 8.61 12.60
N VAL A 108 -2.23 7.51 13.26
CA VAL A 108 -2.11 6.15 12.71
C VAL A 108 -3.49 5.48 12.73
N MET A 109 -3.76 4.60 11.78
CA MET A 109 -5.06 3.95 11.60
C MET A 109 -4.84 2.47 11.29
N PRO A 110 -5.62 1.55 11.89
CA PRO A 110 -5.75 0.22 11.32
C PRO A 110 -6.41 0.36 9.94
N SER A 111 -5.96 -0.43 8.98
CA SER A 111 -6.48 -0.38 7.62
C SER A 111 -6.51 -1.74 6.97
N VAL A 112 -7.36 -1.87 5.95
CA VAL A 112 -7.43 -3.04 5.09
C VAL A 112 -7.29 -2.57 3.65
N GLU A 113 -6.24 -3.00 2.98
CA GLU A 113 -6.10 -2.84 1.55
C GLU A 113 -6.78 -4.00 0.83
N VAL A 114 -7.61 -3.66 -0.16
CA VAL A 114 -8.04 -4.60 -1.19
C VAL A 114 -7.08 -4.45 -2.36
N VAL A 115 -6.42 -5.54 -2.72
CA VAL A 115 -5.49 -5.59 -3.84
C VAL A 115 -6.12 -6.33 -5.02
N GLU A 116 -5.93 -5.77 -6.22
CA GLU A 116 -6.44 -6.29 -7.48
C GLU A 116 -5.51 -5.88 -8.62
N SER A 117 -4.88 -6.85 -9.28
CA SER A 117 -4.02 -6.58 -10.43
C SER A 117 -4.83 -6.58 -11.71
N ARG A 118 -4.66 -5.64 -12.63
CA ARG A 118 -5.34 -5.68 -13.94
C ARG A 118 -4.76 -6.74 -14.89
N PHE A 119 -3.71 -7.44 -14.47
CA PHE A 119 -3.18 -8.59 -15.17
C PHE A 119 -3.80 -9.88 -14.62
N SER A 120 -4.52 -10.61 -15.48
CA SER A 120 -5.05 -11.94 -15.14
C SER A 120 -3.99 -12.97 -14.76
N SER A 121 -2.72 -12.70 -15.06
CA SER A 121 -1.58 -13.55 -14.76
C SER A 121 -0.93 -13.24 -13.40
N TRP A 122 -1.54 -12.44 -12.52
CA TRP A 122 -0.97 -12.14 -11.22
C TRP A 122 -0.65 -13.42 -10.40
N PRO A 123 0.52 -13.51 -9.73
CA PRO A 123 1.64 -12.55 -9.68
C PRO A 123 2.76 -12.79 -10.73
N LEU A 124 2.50 -13.57 -11.78
CA LEU A 124 3.51 -14.03 -12.74
C LEU A 124 4.05 -12.97 -13.72
N MET A 125 3.38 -11.82 -13.85
CA MET A 125 3.77 -10.73 -14.76
C MET A 125 5.04 -9.96 -14.33
N GLY A 126 5.61 -10.31 -13.18
CA GLY A 126 6.78 -9.66 -12.61
C GLY A 126 6.50 -8.28 -12.02
N PHE A 127 7.47 -7.78 -11.26
CA PHE A 127 7.27 -6.60 -10.43
C PHE A 127 7.19 -5.28 -11.18
N LEU A 128 7.88 -5.15 -12.32
CA LEU A 128 7.80 -3.95 -13.14
C LEU A 128 6.38 -3.72 -13.64
N SER A 129 5.71 -4.82 -14.00
CA SER A 129 4.30 -4.80 -14.33
C SER A 129 3.43 -4.46 -13.12
N ALA A 130 3.77 -4.95 -11.91
CA ALA A 130 3.05 -4.58 -10.68
C ALA A 130 3.15 -3.07 -10.36
N ILE A 131 4.33 -2.47 -10.53
CA ILE A 131 4.54 -1.02 -10.40
C ILE A 131 3.69 -0.27 -11.42
N ALA A 132 3.83 -0.61 -12.71
CA ALA A 132 3.03 -0.02 -13.78
C ALA A 132 1.53 -0.17 -13.54
N ASP A 133 1.15 -1.27 -12.89
CA ASP A 133 -0.19 -1.57 -12.42
C ASP A 133 -0.51 -0.90 -11.07
N ASN A 134 -0.03 0.32 -10.84
CA ASN A 134 -0.30 1.11 -9.63
C ASN A 134 -0.10 0.34 -8.30
N GLY A 135 0.92 -0.52 -8.27
CA GLY A 135 1.21 -1.41 -7.15
C GLY A 135 0.11 -2.42 -6.84
N VAL A 136 -0.78 -2.74 -7.78
CA VAL A 136 -2.01 -3.56 -7.61
C VAL A 136 -3.01 -3.02 -6.60
N HIS A 137 -2.98 -1.71 -6.33
CA HIS A 137 -3.97 -1.05 -5.49
C HIS A 137 -5.37 -1.09 -6.13
N ARG A 138 -6.40 -1.28 -5.30
CA ARG A 138 -7.80 -1.16 -5.71
C ARG A 138 -8.66 -0.35 -4.76
N HIS A 139 -8.56 -0.61 -3.45
CA HIS A 139 -9.38 0.07 -2.46
C HIS A 139 -8.68 0.06 -1.10
N LEU A 140 -8.85 1.10 -0.30
CA LEU A 140 -8.37 1.16 1.07
C LEU A 140 -9.52 1.45 2.04
N VAL A 141 -9.70 0.58 3.01
CA VAL A 141 -10.63 0.79 4.13
C VAL A 141 -9.85 1.25 5.35
N LEU A 142 -10.17 2.44 5.85
CA LEU A 142 -9.51 3.08 6.99
C LEU A 142 -10.38 2.94 8.24
N GLY A 143 -9.78 2.46 9.33
CA GLY A 143 -10.38 2.53 10.66
C GLY A 143 -10.28 3.94 11.27
N ASN A 144 -10.66 4.04 12.54
CA ASN A 144 -10.59 5.30 13.27
C ASN A 144 -9.13 5.73 13.49
N PRO A 145 -8.81 7.03 13.37
CA PRO A 145 -7.49 7.54 13.69
C PRO A 145 -7.18 7.43 15.18
N VAL A 146 -5.94 7.06 15.48
CA VAL A 146 -5.33 7.11 16.80
C VAL A 146 -4.29 8.22 16.78
N GLU A 147 -4.51 9.26 17.59
CA GLU A 147 -3.63 10.44 17.68
C GLU A 147 -2.64 10.33 18.85
N ASN A 148 -3.02 9.64 19.94
CA ASN A 148 -2.14 9.40 21.07
C ASN A 148 -1.39 8.07 20.91
N TRP A 149 -0.36 8.08 20.08
CA TRP A 149 0.48 6.93 19.79
C TRP A 149 1.96 7.22 20.12
N SER A 150 2.73 6.16 20.32
CA SER A 150 4.20 6.19 20.32
C SER A 150 4.75 5.22 19.28
N ALA A 151 5.96 5.47 18.77
CA ALA A 151 6.56 4.58 17.78
C ALA A 151 6.62 3.12 18.28
N ASP A 152 7.05 2.93 19.53
CA ASP A 152 7.11 1.61 20.16
C ASP A 152 5.73 0.95 20.27
N SER A 153 4.68 1.71 20.64
CA SER A 153 3.32 1.17 20.74
C SER A 153 2.81 0.64 19.39
N ILE A 154 3.13 1.34 18.30
CA ILE A 154 2.70 0.96 16.97
C ILE A 154 3.51 -0.22 16.46
N GLU A 155 4.83 -0.20 16.60
CA GLU A 155 5.68 -1.29 16.13
C GLU A 155 5.42 -2.64 16.82
N GLN A 156 4.95 -2.61 18.07
CA GLN A 156 4.56 -3.80 18.82
C GLN A 156 3.08 -4.17 18.66
N THR A 157 2.31 -3.42 17.87
CA THR A 157 0.89 -3.68 17.67
C THR A 157 0.70 -5.02 16.96
N ALA A 158 0.02 -5.94 17.63
CA ALA A 158 -0.44 -7.20 17.06
C ALA A 158 -1.55 -6.95 16.03
N VAL A 159 -1.48 -7.67 14.92
CA VAL A 159 -2.43 -7.57 13.81
C VAL A 159 -3.02 -8.95 13.56
N THR A 160 -4.35 -9.06 13.60
CA THR A 160 -5.08 -10.30 13.34
C THR A 160 -6.05 -10.07 12.19
N LEU A 161 -5.89 -10.84 11.11
CA LEU A 161 -6.84 -10.89 10.00
C LEU A 161 -7.81 -12.04 10.23
N THR A 162 -9.11 -11.71 10.30
CA THR A 162 -10.17 -12.71 10.38
C THR A 162 -11.04 -12.68 9.12
N ALA A 163 -11.51 -13.85 8.68
CA ALA A 163 -12.50 -14.00 7.63
C ALA A 163 -13.57 -14.98 8.11
N ASN A 164 -14.84 -14.58 8.04
CA ASN A 164 -15.98 -15.39 8.51
C ASN A 164 -15.81 -15.91 9.95
N GLY A 165 -15.25 -15.07 10.84
CA GLY A 165 -15.00 -15.42 12.24
C GLY A 165 -13.79 -16.34 12.49
N ILE A 166 -13.02 -16.68 11.45
CA ILE A 166 -11.83 -17.53 11.54
C ILE A 166 -10.58 -16.68 11.36
N THR A 167 -9.59 -16.84 12.24
CA THR A 167 -8.26 -16.23 12.05
C THR A 167 -7.56 -16.85 10.85
N VAL A 168 -7.28 -16.02 9.84
CA VAL A 168 -6.62 -16.41 8.59
C VAL A 168 -5.12 -16.13 8.66
N ARG A 169 -4.74 -15.02 9.32
CA ARG A 169 -3.35 -14.60 9.46
C ARG A 169 -3.17 -13.77 10.73
N GLU A 170 -1.98 -13.88 11.31
CA GLU A 170 -1.54 -13.05 12.43
C GLU A 170 -0.17 -12.47 12.09
N GLY A 171 0.14 -11.33 12.71
CA GLY A 171 1.41 -10.65 12.56
C GLY A 171 1.58 -9.54 13.59
N VAL A 172 2.67 -8.80 13.45
CA VAL A 172 2.96 -7.59 14.22
C VAL A 172 3.35 -6.50 13.25
N ALA A 173 3.00 -5.24 13.53
CA ALA A 173 3.25 -4.12 12.63
C ALA A 173 4.74 -3.96 12.25
N SER A 174 5.67 -4.35 13.13
CA SER A 174 7.12 -4.37 12.86
C SER A 174 7.59 -5.43 11.87
N ASN A 175 6.69 -6.28 11.33
CA ASN A 175 7.04 -7.25 10.30
C ASN A 175 7.39 -6.63 8.94
N VAL A 176 7.18 -5.32 8.77
CA VAL A 176 7.59 -4.56 7.59
C VAL A 176 8.98 -3.93 7.78
N ASP A 177 9.67 -3.60 6.69
CA ASP A 177 11.07 -3.15 6.70
C ASP A 177 11.24 -1.88 7.53
N GLY A 178 11.95 -2.00 8.65
CA GLY A 178 12.14 -0.87 9.59
C GLY A 178 10.86 -0.43 10.29
N GLY A 179 9.82 -1.29 10.34
CA GLY A 179 8.50 -0.95 10.86
C GLY A 179 7.72 0.03 9.98
N PRO A 180 6.47 0.38 10.36
CA PRO A 180 5.62 1.26 9.54
C PRO A 180 6.29 2.60 9.22
N PHE A 181 7.08 3.14 10.15
CA PHE A 181 7.80 4.40 9.97
C PHE A 181 9.05 4.28 9.09
N GLY A 182 9.69 3.11 9.05
CA GLY A 182 10.75 2.82 8.08
C GLY A 182 10.22 2.80 6.66
N VAL A 183 9.04 2.20 6.46
CA VAL A 183 8.32 2.18 5.18
C VAL A 183 7.89 3.57 4.72
N VAL A 184 7.50 4.46 5.64
CA VAL A 184 7.14 5.86 5.32
C VAL A 184 8.35 6.69 4.94
N ALA A 185 9.53 6.39 5.51
CA ALA A 185 10.76 7.08 5.18
C ALA A 185 11.35 6.66 3.83
N TRP A 186 11.04 5.45 3.36
CA TRP A 186 11.39 4.95 2.04
C TRP A 186 10.54 5.62 0.95
#